data_AF-A0A662VRM4-F1
#
_entry.id   AF-A0A662VRM4-F1
#
_cell.length_a   1.000
_cell.length_b   1.000
_cell.length_c   1.000
_cell.angle_alpha   90.00
_cell.angle_beta   90.00
_cell.angle_gamma   90.00
#
_symmetry.space_group_name_H-M   'P 1'
#
loop_
_entity.id
_entity.type
_entity.pdbx_description
1 polymer ?
#
loop_
_entity_poly.entity_id
_entity_poly.type
_entity_poly.pdbx_seq_one_letter_code
_entity_poly.pdbx_strand_id
1 'polypeptide(L)'
;MTEIKGLQIIARNEIGVLRDITSVVAKYNGNITYAQTFIIKYGEYKDNSLIYLEIEGGNFNLMVEEIRKLESVIEIEEEIPFERVFGKRVIILGGGALVSQVALGAISEADRHNLRGEKISVDTMPIVGEDELAKAVKAVARLHRAEILVLAGGLMGGKIAEEVKKLRRSGIPVVSLNMFGKVPAVSDVVVSDPVMAGTVSVMHISKMAKFDLKRVKGKKI
;
A
#
# COMPACT_ATOMS: atom_id res chain seq x y z
N MET A 1 -7.06 6.71 21.81
CA MET A 1 -7.50 6.24 20.48
C MET A 1 -8.24 4.94 20.70
N THR A 2 -9.41 4.80 20.10
CA THR A 2 -10.16 3.54 20.03
C THR A 2 -9.32 2.48 19.32
N GLU A 3 -9.40 1.24 19.77
CA GLU A 3 -8.66 0.13 19.16
C GLU A 3 -9.29 -0.24 17.80
N ILE A 4 -8.45 -0.46 16.79
CA ILE A 4 -8.84 -0.95 15.46
C ILE A 4 -8.69 -2.47 15.46
N LYS A 5 -9.75 -3.18 15.07
CA LYS A 5 -9.78 -4.64 14.98
C LYS A 5 -9.99 -5.09 13.54
N GLY A 6 -9.22 -6.08 13.09
CA GLY A 6 -9.42 -6.71 11.79
C GLY A 6 -10.46 -7.83 11.90
N LEU A 7 -11.27 -7.99 10.86
CA LEU A 7 -12.27 -9.04 10.78
C LEU A 7 -12.24 -9.65 9.38
N GLN A 8 -11.86 -10.92 9.30
CA GLN A 8 -11.92 -11.72 8.09
C GLN A 8 -13.19 -12.56 8.08
N ILE A 9 -13.87 -12.57 6.94
CA ILE A 9 -15.12 -13.30 6.72
C ILE A 9 -15.00 -14.03 5.39
N ILE A 10 -15.25 -15.34 5.41
CA ILE A 10 -15.47 -16.12 4.19
C ILE A 10 -16.97 -16.33 4.06
N ALA A 11 -17.52 -15.95 2.92
CA ALA A 11 -18.96 -16.05 2.66
C ALA A 11 -19.24 -16.51 1.23
N ARG A 12 -20.39 -17.16 1.04
CA ARG A 12 -20.89 -17.47 -0.31
C ARG A 12 -21.01 -16.17 -1.11
N ASN A 13 -20.61 -16.21 -2.37
CA ASN A 13 -20.65 -15.05 -3.25
C ASN A 13 -22.07 -14.79 -3.77
N GLU A 14 -22.91 -14.20 -2.92
CA GLU A 14 -24.32 -13.91 -3.20
C GLU A 14 -24.60 -12.40 -3.25
N ILE A 15 -25.72 -12.02 -3.87
CA ILE A 15 -26.11 -10.61 -3.98
C ILE A 15 -26.44 -10.06 -2.60
N GLY A 16 -25.78 -8.96 -2.21
CA GLY A 16 -26.10 -8.23 -0.98
C GLY A 16 -25.30 -8.64 0.25
N VAL A 17 -24.41 -9.64 0.17
CA VAL A 17 -23.63 -10.11 1.34
C VAL A 17 -22.83 -8.99 1.99
N LEU A 18 -22.12 -8.17 1.22
CA LEU A 18 -21.37 -7.03 1.77
C LEU A 18 -22.30 -5.97 2.38
N ARG A 19 -23.48 -5.72 1.78
CA ARG A 19 -24.48 -4.78 2.33
C ARG A 19 -24.96 -5.27 3.70
N ASP A 20 -25.25 -6.55 3.82
CA ASP A 20 -25.81 -7.13 5.04
C ASP A 20 -24.76 -7.12 6.16
N ILE A 21 -23.52 -7.52 5.86
CA ILE A 21 -22.39 -7.43 6.81
C ILE A 21 -22.18 -5.99 7.27
N THR A 22 -22.07 -5.04 6.35
CA THR A 22 -21.81 -3.63 6.69
C THR A 22 -22.99 -2.98 7.42
N SER A 23 -24.22 -3.43 7.18
CA SER A 23 -25.40 -3.01 7.94
C SER A 23 -25.32 -3.46 9.41
N VAL A 24 -24.82 -4.67 9.67
CA VAL A 24 -24.57 -5.15 11.04
C VAL A 24 -23.46 -4.33 11.72
N VAL A 25 -22.37 -4.02 11.02
CA VAL A 25 -21.30 -3.17 11.56
C VAL A 25 -21.86 -1.80 11.97
N ALA A 26 -22.67 -1.17 11.11
CA ALA A 26 -23.31 0.10 11.41
C ALA A 26 -24.30 0.02 12.58
N LYS A 27 -25.12 -1.04 12.66
CA LYS A 27 -26.08 -1.30 13.76
C LYS A 27 -25.41 -1.28 15.13
N TYR A 28 -24.17 -1.77 15.22
CA TYR A 28 -23.40 -1.81 16.47
C TYR A 28 -22.39 -0.66 16.62
N ASN A 29 -22.58 0.44 15.87
CA ASN A 29 -21.75 1.64 15.91
C ASN A 29 -20.27 1.40 15.59
N GLY A 30 -19.96 0.44 14.72
CA GLY A 30 -18.61 0.22 14.22
C GLY A 30 -18.30 1.19 13.08
N ASN A 31 -17.12 1.81 13.12
CA ASN A 31 -16.63 2.66 12.04
C ASN A 31 -15.66 1.88 11.15
N ILE A 32 -16.02 1.62 9.90
CA ILE A 32 -15.14 0.90 8.96
C ILE A 32 -14.04 1.85 8.49
N THR A 33 -12.80 1.57 8.85
CA THR A 33 -11.61 2.33 8.43
C THR A 33 -10.97 1.73 7.18
N TYR A 34 -11.15 0.43 6.95
CA TYR A 34 -10.73 -0.26 5.73
C TYR A 34 -11.70 -1.39 5.38
N ALA A 35 -11.93 -1.59 4.08
CA ALA A 35 -12.73 -2.69 3.57
C ALA A 35 -12.13 -3.22 2.27
N GLN A 36 -12.05 -4.54 2.16
CA GLN A 36 -11.64 -5.25 0.96
C GLN A 36 -12.53 -6.47 0.76
N THR A 37 -12.87 -6.75 -0.50
CA THR A 37 -13.53 -8.00 -0.87
C THR A 37 -13.00 -8.49 -2.21
N PHE A 38 -12.82 -9.80 -2.35
CA PHE A 38 -12.48 -10.44 -3.61
C PHE A 38 -12.96 -11.90 -3.63
N ILE A 39 -13.09 -12.44 -4.84
CA ILE A 39 -13.45 -13.85 -5.05
C ILE A 39 -12.21 -14.72 -4.96
N ILE A 40 -12.27 -15.73 -4.08
CA ILE A 40 -11.22 -16.70 -3.87
C ILE A 40 -11.09 -17.58 -5.12
N LYS A 41 -9.90 -17.64 -5.72
CA LYS A 41 -9.67 -18.34 -7.00
C LYS A 41 -9.18 -19.78 -6.86
N TYR A 42 -8.62 -20.13 -5.71
CA TYR A 42 -7.94 -21.40 -5.47
C TYR A 42 -8.15 -21.84 -4.02
N GLY A 43 -7.97 -23.14 -3.74
CA GLY A 43 -8.08 -23.70 -2.39
C GLY A 43 -9.49 -24.16 -2.00
N GLU A 44 -9.66 -24.51 -0.72
CA GLU A 44 -10.90 -25.06 -0.14
C GLU A 44 -12.11 -24.16 -0.38
N TYR A 45 -11.93 -22.85 -0.23
CA TYR A 45 -13.00 -21.86 -0.36
C TYR A 45 -13.14 -21.27 -1.76
N LYS A 46 -12.68 -21.96 -2.81
CA LYS A 46 -12.80 -21.48 -4.20
C LYS A 46 -14.23 -21.03 -4.53
N ASP A 47 -14.33 -19.95 -5.29
CA ASP A 47 -15.57 -19.30 -5.76
C ASP A 47 -16.40 -18.61 -4.66
N ASN A 48 -16.00 -18.73 -3.38
CA ASN A 48 -16.52 -17.89 -2.29
C ASN A 48 -15.84 -16.51 -2.26
N SER A 49 -16.44 -15.59 -1.51
CA SER A 49 -15.92 -14.25 -1.28
C SER A 49 -15.13 -14.20 0.03
N LEU A 50 -13.91 -13.69 -0.03
CA LEU A 50 -13.20 -13.21 1.16
C LEU A 50 -13.55 -11.75 1.35
N ILE A 51 -14.03 -11.40 2.53
CA ILE A 51 -14.35 -10.04 2.95
C ILE A 51 -13.48 -9.74 4.17
N TYR A 52 -12.72 -8.66 4.10
CA TYR A 52 -11.88 -8.21 5.20
C TYR A 52 -12.23 -6.77 5.56
N LEU A 53 -12.49 -6.53 6.83
CA LEU A 53 -12.81 -5.20 7.38
C LEU A 53 -11.82 -4.85 8.49
N GLU A 54 -11.40 -3.59 8.54
CA GLU A 54 -10.82 -3.00 9.76
C GLU A 54 -11.85 -2.05 10.35
N ILE A 55 -12.19 -2.28 11.62
CA ILE A 55 -13.29 -1.61 12.30
C ILE A 55 -12.74 -0.91 13.54
N GLU A 56 -13.02 0.39 13.65
CA GLU A 56 -12.73 1.21 14.81
C GLU A 56 -13.99 1.33 15.69
N GLY A 57 -13.85 0.96 16.97
CA GLY A 57 -14.91 1.14 17.96
C GLY A 57 -16.15 0.24 17.78
N GLY A 58 -17.26 0.64 18.41
CA GLY A 58 -18.51 -0.13 18.46
C GLY A 58 -18.45 -1.37 19.35
N ASN A 59 -19.56 -2.12 19.40
CA ASN A 59 -19.61 -3.41 20.13
C ASN A 59 -19.17 -4.57 19.21
N PHE A 60 -17.85 -4.74 19.07
CA PHE A 60 -17.25 -5.71 18.16
C PHE A 60 -17.72 -7.15 18.39
N ASN A 61 -17.84 -7.59 19.65
CA ASN A 61 -18.27 -8.96 19.96
C ASN A 61 -19.70 -9.22 19.45
N LEU A 62 -20.62 -8.28 19.66
CA LEU A 62 -21.98 -8.42 19.14
C LEU A 62 -22.04 -8.36 17.60
N MET A 63 -21.16 -7.57 16.96
CA MET A 63 -21.03 -7.57 15.50
C MET A 63 -20.65 -8.95 14.99
N VAL A 64 -19.60 -9.56 15.55
CA VAL A 64 -19.11 -10.89 15.16
C VAL A 64 -20.20 -11.94 15.38
N GLU A 65 -20.90 -11.90 16.51
CA GLU A 65 -22.00 -12.82 16.81
C GLU A 65 -23.18 -12.71 15.84
N GLU A 66 -23.55 -11.49 15.42
CA GLU A 66 -24.65 -11.28 14.47
C GLU A 66 -24.24 -11.60 13.03
N ILE A 67 -23.03 -11.21 12.60
CA ILE A 67 -22.50 -11.57 11.27
C ILE A 67 -22.42 -13.10 11.13
N ARG A 68 -21.98 -13.81 12.17
CA ARG A 68 -21.90 -15.28 12.16
C ARG A 68 -23.25 -15.97 11.94
N LYS A 69 -24.37 -15.30 12.22
CA LYS A 69 -25.73 -15.85 12.02
C LYS A 69 -26.26 -15.66 10.60
N LEU A 70 -25.58 -14.89 9.76
CA LEU A 70 -25.97 -14.71 8.36
C LEU A 70 -25.76 -16.03 7.60
N GLU A 71 -26.79 -16.48 6.89
CA GLU A 71 -26.77 -17.78 6.19
C GLU A 71 -25.61 -17.88 5.19
N SER A 72 -25.22 -16.76 4.57
CA SER A 72 -24.13 -16.68 3.58
C SER A 72 -22.74 -16.85 4.19
N VAL A 73 -22.57 -16.65 5.51
CA VAL A 73 -21.26 -16.69 6.17
C VAL A 73 -20.83 -18.14 6.43
N ILE A 74 -19.62 -18.47 6.00
CA ILE A 74 -18.99 -19.79 6.14
C ILE A 74 -18.00 -19.76 7.30
N GLU A 75 -17.15 -18.75 7.35
CA GLU A 75 -16.11 -18.60 8.37
C GLU A 75 -15.97 -17.12 8.77
N ILE A 76 -15.60 -16.89 10.03
CA ILE A 76 -15.36 -15.55 10.57
C ILE A 76 -14.27 -15.59 11.65
N GLU A 77 -13.24 -14.77 11.48
CA GLU A 77 -12.05 -14.73 12.35
C GLU A 77 -11.63 -13.28 12.63
N GLU A 78 -11.29 -12.99 13.89
CA GLU A 78 -10.66 -11.72 14.26
C GLU A 78 -9.18 -11.78 13.87
N GLU A 79 -8.73 -10.74 13.16
CA GLU A 79 -7.42 -10.70 12.54
C GLU A 79 -6.65 -9.43 12.93
N ILE A 80 -5.34 -9.49 12.76
CA ILE A 80 -4.48 -8.32 12.97
C ILE A 80 -4.64 -7.36 11.76
N PRO A 81 -4.87 -6.04 11.98
CA PRO A 81 -4.90 -5.03 10.91
C PRO A 81 -3.70 -5.09 9.96
N PHE A 82 -3.92 -4.80 8.67
CA PHE A 82 -2.87 -4.88 7.65
C PHE A 82 -1.67 -3.97 7.94
N GLU A 83 -1.88 -2.77 8.49
CA GLU A 83 -0.77 -1.90 8.88
C GLU A 83 0.06 -2.50 10.03
N ARG A 84 -0.52 -3.30 10.92
CA ARG A 84 0.22 -3.96 12.01
C ARG A 84 1.03 -5.17 11.54
N VAL A 85 0.63 -5.81 10.44
CA VAL A 85 1.35 -6.96 9.86
C VAL A 85 2.34 -6.52 8.77
N PHE A 86 1.83 -5.89 7.71
CA PHE A 86 2.60 -5.49 6.53
C PHE A 86 3.07 -4.05 6.54
N GLY A 87 2.54 -3.22 7.44
CA GLY A 87 3.04 -1.87 7.62
C GLY A 87 2.78 -0.92 6.47
N LYS A 88 3.64 0.09 6.37
CA LYS A 88 3.66 1.05 5.26
C LYS A 88 4.35 0.44 4.04
N ARG A 89 4.06 0.94 2.84
CA ARG A 89 4.62 0.38 1.60
C ARG A 89 5.50 1.39 0.87
N VAL A 90 6.70 0.95 0.52
CA VAL A 90 7.51 1.53 -0.55
C VAL A 90 7.12 0.86 -1.87
N ILE A 91 6.75 1.63 -2.88
CA ILE A 91 6.44 1.12 -4.21
C ILE A 91 7.61 1.43 -5.16
N ILE A 92 8.07 0.45 -5.92
CA ILE A 92 9.18 0.62 -6.88
C ILE A 92 8.73 0.18 -8.28
N LEU A 93 8.82 1.09 -9.25
CA LEU A 93 8.42 0.85 -10.65
C LEU A 93 9.54 1.24 -11.62
N GLY A 94 9.67 0.48 -12.72
CA GLY A 94 10.55 0.82 -13.83
C GLY A 94 11.27 -0.39 -14.43
N GLY A 95 12.50 -0.20 -14.91
CA GLY A 95 13.28 -1.25 -15.56
C GLY A 95 13.82 -2.27 -14.55
N GLY A 96 13.67 -3.56 -14.83
CA GLY A 96 13.91 -4.65 -13.87
C GLY A 96 15.24 -4.57 -13.13
N ALA A 97 16.35 -4.34 -13.84
CA ALA A 97 17.68 -4.23 -13.20
C ALA A 97 17.75 -3.10 -12.16
N LEU A 98 17.26 -1.91 -12.50
CA LEU A 98 17.28 -0.76 -11.58
C LEU A 98 16.26 -0.91 -10.46
N VAL A 99 15.09 -1.49 -10.75
CA VAL A 99 14.10 -1.85 -9.72
C VAL A 99 14.72 -2.78 -8.68
N SER A 100 15.47 -3.81 -9.09
CA SER A 100 16.15 -4.72 -8.16
C SER A 100 17.21 -4.02 -7.31
N GLN A 101 17.96 -3.08 -7.88
CA GLN A 101 18.97 -2.31 -7.11
C GLN A 101 18.33 -1.41 -6.05
N VAL A 102 17.22 -0.74 -6.40
CA VAL A 102 16.45 0.03 -5.41
C VAL A 102 15.85 -0.89 -4.35
N ALA A 103 15.31 -2.04 -4.76
CA ALA A 103 14.74 -3.02 -3.85
C ALA A 103 15.77 -3.52 -2.84
N LEU A 104 17.03 -3.76 -3.25
CA LEU A 104 18.11 -4.16 -2.36
C LEU A 104 18.27 -3.17 -1.19
N GLY A 105 18.44 -1.88 -1.49
CA GLY A 105 18.63 -0.87 -0.45
C GLY A 105 17.38 -0.64 0.41
N ALA A 106 16.20 -0.71 -0.19
CA ALA A 106 14.93 -0.59 0.55
C ALA A 106 14.71 -1.79 1.48
N ILE A 107 14.93 -3.03 1.02
CA ILE A 107 14.75 -4.24 1.83
C ILE A 107 15.75 -4.24 2.99
N SER A 108 17.03 -3.91 2.73
CA SER A 108 18.05 -3.85 3.79
C SER A 108 17.72 -2.81 4.88
N GLU A 109 17.18 -1.64 4.50
CA GLU A 109 16.79 -0.65 5.50
C GLU A 109 15.48 -1.04 6.21
N ALA A 110 14.50 -1.56 5.47
CA ALA A 110 13.22 -1.99 6.04
C ALA A 110 13.42 -3.10 7.08
N ASP A 111 14.32 -4.05 6.84
CA ASP A 111 14.66 -5.10 7.80
C ASP A 111 15.12 -4.53 9.16
N ARG A 112 16.05 -3.57 9.14
CA ARG A 112 16.54 -2.91 10.36
C ARG A 112 15.42 -2.21 11.14
N HIS A 113 14.51 -1.55 10.43
CA HIS A 113 13.36 -0.87 11.02
C HIS A 113 12.31 -1.86 11.56
N ASN A 114 12.08 -2.96 10.82
CA ASN A 114 11.08 -3.97 11.14
C ASN A 114 11.41 -4.76 12.41
N LEU A 115 12.71 -4.97 12.67
CA LEU A 115 13.21 -5.58 13.90
C LEU A 115 12.96 -4.72 15.15
N ARG A 116 12.72 -3.41 14.98
CA ARG A 116 12.53 -2.45 16.07
C ARG A 116 11.06 -2.09 16.33
N GLY A 117 10.14 -2.82 15.70
CA GLY A 117 8.70 -2.71 15.95
C GLY A 117 7.92 -1.93 14.89
N GLU A 118 8.57 -1.19 13.99
CA GLU A 118 7.89 -0.68 12.80
C GLU A 118 7.58 -1.82 11.83
N LYS A 119 6.69 -1.57 10.87
CA LYS A 119 6.49 -2.46 9.73
C LYS A 119 6.54 -1.63 8.44
N ILE A 120 7.42 -2.04 7.55
CA ILE A 120 7.61 -1.47 6.22
C ILE A 120 7.79 -2.62 5.24
N SER A 121 6.97 -2.64 4.20
CA SER A 121 7.04 -3.56 3.07
C SER A 121 7.57 -2.83 1.83
N VAL A 122 8.21 -3.59 0.94
CA VAL A 122 8.77 -3.10 -0.32
C VAL A 122 8.14 -3.89 -1.46
N ASP A 123 7.31 -3.21 -2.23
CA ASP A 123 6.55 -3.81 -3.31
C ASP A 123 7.08 -3.30 -4.65
N THR A 124 7.31 -4.21 -5.58
CA THR A 124 7.97 -3.88 -6.85
C THR A 124 7.24 -4.47 -8.03
N MET A 125 7.31 -3.78 -9.17
CA MET A 125 6.84 -4.31 -10.44
C MET A 125 7.72 -3.78 -11.58
N PRO A 126 8.43 -4.65 -12.32
CA PRO A 126 9.14 -4.24 -13.52
C PRO A 126 8.13 -3.89 -14.61
N ILE A 127 8.18 -2.67 -15.11
CA ILE A 127 7.28 -2.17 -16.15
C ILE A 127 7.98 -1.11 -16.98
N VAL A 128 7.86 -1.24 -18.30
CA VAL A 128 8.47 -0.35 -19.30
C VAL A 128 7.40 0.10 -20.29
N GLY A 129 7.67 1.17 -21.03
CA GLY A 129 6.70 1.85 -21.89
C GLY A 129 6.08 3.07 -21.20
N GLU A 130 5.94 4.17 -21.94
CA GLU A 130 5.45 5.44 -21.38
C GLU A 130 4.02 5.31 -20.86
N ASP A 131 3.14 4.70 -21.64
CA ASP A 131 1.72 4.56 -21.32
C ASP A 131 1.47 3.57 -20.19
N GLU A 132 2.14 2.44 -20.22
CA GLU A 132 2.08 1.37 -19.23
C GLU A 132 2.57 1.88 -17.87
N LEU A 133 3.74 2.54 -17.85
CA LEU A 133 4.29 3.09 -16.62
C LEU A 133 3.46 4.26 -16.09
N ALA A 134 2.95 5.16 -16.96
CA ALA A 134 2.07 6.24 -16.51
C ALA A 134 0.79 5.69 -15.84
N LYS A 135 0.18 4.64 -16.40
CA LYS A 135 -0.97 3.95 -15.77
C LYS A 135 -0.61 3.34 -14.42
N ALA A 136 0.57 2.73 -14.30
CA ALA A 136 1.03 2.17 -13.03
C ALA A 136 1.28 3.26 -11.97
N VAL A 137 1.94 4.37 -12.33
CA VAL A 137 2.14 5.53 -11.44
C VAL A 137 0.81 6.08 -10.96
N LYS A 138 -0.16 6.26 -11.86
CA LYS A 138 -1.52 6.69 -11.51
C LYS A 138 -2.20 5.73 -10.52
N ALA A 139 -2.01 4.42 -10.69
CA ALA A 139 -2.63 3.41 -9.84
C ALA A 139 -2.07 3.39 -8.41
N VAL A 140 -0.88 3.95 -8.17
CA VAL A 140 -0.30 4.02 -6.81
C VAL A 140 -1.20 4.80 -5.84
N ALA A 141 -1.92 5.82 -6.30
CA ALA A 141 -2.83 6.62 -5.47
C ALA A 141 -3.98 5.81 -4.83
N ARG A 142 -4.28 4.62 -5.35
CA ARG A 142 -5.32 3.71 -4.83
C ARG A 142 -4.73 2.42 -4.24
N LEU A 143 -3.43 2.41 -3.96
CA LEU A 143 -2.79 1.34 -3.20
C LEU A 143 -2.86 1.67 -1.72
N HIS A 144 -3.67 0.92 -0.98
CA HIS A 144 -3.73 1.03 0.47
C HIS A 144 -2.33 0.87 1.09
N ARG A 145 -2.00 1.73 2.08
CA ARG A 145 -0.72 1.84 2.80
C ARG A 145 0.49 2.32 1.98
N ALA A 146 0.33 2.68 0.69
CA ALA A 146 1.43 3.25 -0.09
C ALA A 146 1.78 4.65 0.39
N GLU A 147 3.02 4.83 0.85
CA GLU A 147 3.50 6.12 1.37
C GLU A 147 4.58 6.75 0.50
N ILE A 148 5.21 6.00 -0.40
CA ILE A 148 6.27 6.53 -1.27
C ILE A 148 6.39 5.71 -2.56
N LEU A 149 6.70 6.38 -3.66
CA LEU A 149 7.03 5.77 -4.94
C LEU A 149 8.49 6.05 -5.32
N VAL A 150 9.19 5.03 -5.79
CA VAL A 150 10.51 5.15 -6.43
C VAL A 150 10.41 4.77 -7.91
N LEU A 151 10.84 5.70 -8.78
CA LEU A 151 10.94 5.48 -10.22
C LEU A 151 12.38 5.16 -10.62
N ALA A 152 12.57 3.95 -11.16
CA ALA A 152 13.88 3.37 -11.44
C ALA A 152 14.04 3.05 -12.93
N GLY A 153 14.70 3.93 -13.69
CA GLY A 153 14.91 3.75 -15.13
C GLY A 153 16.02 4.64 -15.69
N GLY A 154 16.34 4.46 -16.97
CA GLY A 154 17.33 5.28 -17.68
C GLY A 154 16.75 6.51 -18.40
N LEU A 155 15.46 6.47 -18.76
CA LEU A 155 14.73 7.56 -19.43
C LEU A 155 13.25 7.49 -19.06
N MET A 156 12.69 8.54 -18.47
CA MET A 156 11.26 8.65 -18.19
C MET A 156 10.77 10.09 -18.37
N GLY A 157 9.66 10.27 -19.10
CA GLY A 157 9.11 11.58 -19.44
C GLY A 157 7.65 11.51 -19.88
N GLY A 158 7.21 12.50 -20.65
CA GLY A 158 5.87 12.53 -21.23
C GLY A 158 4.76 12.34 -20.19
N LYS A 159 3.85 11.40 -20.46
CA LYS A 159 2.70 11.07 -19.59
C LYS A 159 3.12 10.63 -18.19
N ILE A 160 4.29 9.98 -18.04
CA ILE A 160 4.80 9.57 -16.72
C ILE A 160 5.00 10.80 -15.82
N ALA A 161 5.61 11.87 -16.36
CA ALA A 161 5.86 13.08 -15.61
C ALA A 161 4.55 13.78 -15.19
N GLU A 162 3.51 13.73 -16.01
CA GLU A 162 2.20 14.29 -15.67
C GLU A 162 1.49 13.49 -14.57
N GLU A 163 1.58 12.15 -14.61
CA GLU A 163 1.03 11.31 -13.54
C GLU A 163 1.83 11.41 -12.23
N VAL A 164 3.16 11.62 -12.29
CA VAL A 164 3.97 11.94 -11.10
C VAL A 164 3.49 13.21 -10.42
N LYS A 165 3.23 14.30 -11.17
CA LYS A 165 2.67 15.54 -10.59
C LYS A 165 1.32 15.31 -9.92
N LYS A 166 0.45 14.49 -10.52
CA LYS A 166 -0.86 14.14 -9.95
C LYS A 166 -0.71 13.31 -8.68
N LEU A 167 0.14 12.30 -8.68
CA LEU A 167 0.41 11.44 -7.53
C LEU A 167 0.97 12.22 -6.34
N ARG A 168 1.90 13.14 -6.58
CA ARG A 168 2.44 14.01 -5.52
C ARG A 168 1.38 14.90 -4.88
N ARG A 169 0.38 15.35 -5.65
CA ARG A 169 -0.76 16.11 -5.12
C ARG A 169 -1.69 15.27 -4.24
N SER A 170 -1.71 13.94 -4.40
CA SER A 170 -2.42 13.04 -3.48
C SER A 170 -1.63 12.72 -2.21
N GLY A 171 -0.48 13.37 -2.00
CA GLY A 171 0.33 13.24 -0.79
C GLY A 171 1.39 12.14 -0.83
N ILE A 172 1.54 11.41 -1.96
CA ILE A 172 2.55 10.36 -2.10
C ILE A 172 3.83 10.97 -2.67
N PRO A 173 4.92 11.13 -1.88
CA PRO A 173 6.21 11.58 -2.38
C PRO A 173 6.77 10.64 -3.44
N VAL A 174 7.51 11.22 -4.39
CA VAL A 174 8.15 10.47 -5.48
C VAL A 174 9.65 10.71 -5.47
N VAL A 175 10.41 9.62 -5.36
CA VAL A 175 11.86 9.60 -5.58
C VAL A 175 12.12 9.09 -7.00
N SER A 176 13.00 9.74 -7.74
CA SER A 176 13.45 9.23 -9.03
C SER A 176 14.94 9.03 -9.05
N LEU A 177 15.41 8.03 -9.80
CA LEU A 177 16.82 7.95 -10.12
C LEU A 177 17.27 9.13 -10.98
N ASN A 178 18.56 9.43 -10.96
CA ASN A 178 19.16 10.36 -11.90
C ASN A 178 19.14 9.77 -13.33
N MET A 179 18.10 10.10 -14.08
CA MET A 179 17.81 9.54 -15.40
C MET A 179 17.54 10.63 -16.44
N PHE A 180 17.46 10.27 -17.72
CA PHE A 180 17.02 11.20 -18.77
C PHE A 180 15.50 11.45 -18.69
N GLY A 181 15.07 12.54 -19.32
CA GLY A 181 13.65 12.91 -19.43
C GLY A 181 13.17 13.86 -18.34
N LYS A 182 11.86 14.10 -18.29
CA LYS A 182 11.26 15.13 -17.42
C LYS A 182 10.89 14.64 -16.02
N VAL A 183 10.87 13.32 -15.77
CA VAL A 183 10.51 12.77 -14.45
C VAL A 183 11.39 13.33 -13.31
N PRO A 184 12.73 13.38 -13.41
CA PRO A 184 13.56 13.94 -12.34
C PRO A 184 13.20 15.37 -11.95
N ALA A 185 12.78 16.20 -12.91
CA ALA A 185 12.41 17.60 -12.65
C ALA A 185 11.08 17.75 -11.90
N VAL A 186 10.25 16.70 -11.86
CA VAL A 186 8.92 16.72 -11.23
C VAL A 186 8.82 15.83 -9.99
N SER A 187 9.88 15.08 -9.66
CA SER A 187 10.02 14.29 -8.43
C SER A 187 10.27 15.18 -7.20
N ASP A 188 10.12 14.62 -6.00
CA ASP A 188 10.49 15.30 -4.76
C ASP A 188 12.01 15.34 -4.56
N VAL A 189 12.69 14.24 -4.87
CA VAL A 189 14.14 14.08 -4.73
C VAL A 189 14.68 13.24 -5.89
N VAL A 190 15.87 13.60 -6.36
CA VAL A 190 16.62 12.84 -7.37
C VAL A 190 17.82 12.19 -6.70
N VAL A 191 17.93 10.87 -6.80
CA VAL A 191 19.03 10.11 -6.19
C VAL A 191 19.80 9.37 -7.28
N SER A 192 21.13 9.48 -7.27
CA SER A 192 21.97 8.92 -8.34
C SER A 192 22.22 7.43 -8.14
N ASP A 193 22.52 7.03 -6.90
CA ASP A 193 22.72 5.63 -6.55
C ASP A 193 21.38 4.93 -6.28
N PRO A 194 21.04 3.85 -7.02
CA PRO A 194 19.76 3.17 -6.85
C PRO A 194 19.61 2.51 -5.48
N VAL A 195 20.68 1.95 -4.91
CA VAL A 195 20.61 1.32 -3.58
C VAL A 195 20.26 2.38 -2.52
N MET A 196 20.95 3.52 -2.54
CA MET A 196 20.67 4.66 -1.67
C MET A 196 19.25 5.18 -1.86
N ALA A 197 18.73 5.22 -3.10
CA ALA A 197 17.35 5.64 -3.36
C ALA A 197 16.33 4.78 -2.60
N GLY A 198 16.57 3.46 -2.53
CA GLY A 198 15.76 2.54 -1.73
C GLY A 198 15.87 2.82 -0.24
N THR A 199 17.08 2.96 0.28
CA THR A 199 17.35 3.25 1.70
C THR A 199 16.68 4.55 2.16
N VAL A 200 16.89 5.66 1.46
CA VAL A 200 16.31 6.96 1.86
C VAL A 200 14.78 6.97 1.76
N SER A 201 14.20 6.15 0.89
CA SER A 201 12.75 6.02 0.77
C SER A 201 12.15 5.35 2.00
N VAL A 202 12.80 4.30 2.53
CA VAL A 202 12.40 3.67 3.79
C VAL A 202 12.62 4.60 4.98
N MET A 203 13.78 5.27 5.05
CA MET A 203 14.06 6.21 6.12
C MET A 203 13.05 7.36 6.16
N HIS A 204 12.49 7.77 5.01
CA HIS A 204 11.48 8.82 4.97
C HIS A 204 10.15 8.42 5.63
N ILE A 205 9.70 7.19 5.41
CA ILE A 205 8.39 6.73 5.88
C ILE A 205 8.44 6.18 7.31
N SER A 206 9.64 5.85 7.79
CA SER A 206 9.89 5.49 9.18
C SER A 206 9.62 6.66 10.12
N LYS A 207 8.96 6.40 11.25
CA LYS A 207 8.80 7.32 12.38
C LYS A 207 10.04 7.34 13.28
N MET A 208 10.87 6.29 13.23
CA MET A 208 12.11 6.16 14.01
C MET A 208 13.30 6.89 13.39
N ALA A 209 13.29 7.12 12.07
CA ALA A 209 14.34 7.88 11.39
C ALA A 209 14.07 9.40 11.47
N LYS A 210 15.15 10.19 11.58
CA LYS A 210 15.07 11.67 11.54
C LYS A 210 15.06 12.23 10.11
N PHE A 211 15.23 11.36 9.11
CA PHE A 211 15.35 11.76 7.72
C PHE A 211 13.96 12.07 7.15
N ASP A 212 13.85 13.19 6.45
CA ASP A 212 12.61 13.64 5.82
C ASP A 212 12.93 14.22 4.44
N LEU A 213 12.37 13.61 3.39
CA LEU A 213 12.55 14.06 2.00
C LEU A 213 12.13 15.52 1.82
N LYS A 214 11.18 16.04 2.64
CA LYS A 214 10.78 17.45 2.59
C LYS A 214 11.95 18.40 2.89
N ARG A 215 12.92 17.98 3.69
CA ARG A 215 14.11 18.78 4.06
C ARG A 215 15.17 18.83 2.95
N VAL A 216 15.13 17.87 2.01
CA VAL A 216 16.07 17.76 0.89
C VAL A 216 15.37 17.90 -0.47
N LYS A 217 14.15 18.43 -0.47
CA LYS A 217 13.34 18.59 -1.67
C LYS A 217 14.07 19.41 -2.73
N GLY A 218 14.06 18.92 -3.97
CA GLY A 218 14.73 19.56 -5.12
C GLY A 218 16.26 19.39 -5.14
N LYS A 219 16.86 18.71 -4.16
CA LYS A 219 18.28 18.35 -4.21
C LYS A 219 18.48 17.08 -5.04
N LYS A 220 19.66 17.02 -5.66
CA LYS A 220 20.22 15.81 -6.25
C LYS A 220 21.23 15.24 -5.27
N ILE A 221 21.09 13.95 -4.94
CA ILE A 221 21.92 13.20 -4.00
C ILE A 221 22.63 12.08 -4.73
#